data_AF-A0A6A7N8D3-F1
#
_entry.id   AF-A0A6A7N8D3-F1
#
_cell.length_a   1.000
_cell.length_b   1.000
_cell.length_c   1.000
_cell.angle_alpha   90.00
_cell.angle_beta   90.00
_cell.angle_gamma   90.00
#
_symmetry.space_group_name_H-M   'P 1'
#
loop_
_entity.id
_entity.type
_entity.pdbx_description
1 polymer ?
#
loop_
_entity_poly.entity_id
_entity_poly.type
_entity_poly.pdbx_seq_one_letter_code
_entity_poly.pdbx_strand_id
1 'polypeptide(L)' 'MTKFDWHGAEISRATEIDADYRNTQNVRRFLTGQCGPDFKFDRELMAWVRGGAAKNMGDVADEWTRRRERG' A
#
# COMPACT_ATOMS: atom_id res chain seq x y z
N MET A 1 -2.06 16.13 16.20
CA MET A 1 -2.29 14.79 15.63
C MET A 1 -0.94 14.13 15.45
N THR A 2 -0.72 12.99 16.08
CA THR A 2 0.47 12.17 15.90
C THR A 2 0.40 11.50 14.52
N LYS A 3 1.46 11.64 13.72
CA LYS A 3 1.59 10.99 12.42
C LYS A 3 1.73 9.48 12.61
N PHE A 4 1.24 8.68 11.67
CA PHE A 4 1.48 7.24 11.70
C PHE A 4 2.98 6.96 11.46
N ASP A 5 3.57 6.06 12.25
CA ASP A 5 4.95 5.65 12.03
C ASP A 5 5.04 4.60 10.92
N TRP A 6 5.15 5.08 9.68
CA TRP A 6 5.31 4.25 8.49
C TRP A 6 6.60 3.39 8.48
N HIS A 7 7.54 3.58 9.41
CA HIS A 7 8.78 2.80 9.46
C HIS A 7 8.71 1.66 10.46
N GLY A 8 8.13 1.89 11.64
CA GLY A 8 8.15 0.94 12.76
C GLY A 8 6.80 0.40 13.21
N ALA A 9 5.69 1.09 12.94
CA ALA A 9 4.38 0.65 13.39
C ALA A 9 3.88 -0.58 12.63
N GLU A 10 3.01 -1.36 13.28
CA GLU A 10 2.34 -2.47 12.62
C GLU A 10 1.40 -1.94 11.53
N ILE A 11 1.58 -2.45 10.31
CA ILE A 11 0.72 -2.15 9.17
C ILE A 11 -0.26 -3.30 9.01
N SER A 12 -1.55 -2.96 9.00
CA SER A 12 -2.65 -3.88 8.75
C SER A 12 -3.45 -3.41 7.54
N ARG A 13 -4.39 -4.24 7.06
CA ARG A 13 -5.32 -3.84 6.01
C ARG A 13 -6.17 -2.61 6.40
N ALA A 14 -6.40 -2.39 7.69
CA ALA A 14 -7.15 -1.25 8.21
C ALA A 14 -6.31 0.02 8.40
N THR A 15 -4.99 -0.04 8.21
CA THR A 15 -4.12 1.14 8.35
C THR A 15 -4.48 2.16 7.27
N GLU A 16 -5.02 3.30 7.70
CA GLU A 16 -5.41 4.40 6.82
C GLU A 16 -4.19 5.05 6.16
N ILE A 17 -4.35 5.47 4.90
CA ILE A 17 -3.35 6.28 4.20
C ILE A 17 -3.51 7.73 4.64
N ASP A 18 -2.50 8.24 5.34
CA ASP A 18 -2.43 9.64 5.72
C ASP A 18 -1.60 10.47 4.72
N ALA A 19 -1.55 11.78 4.94
CA ALA A 19 -0.78 12.71 4.12
C ALA A 19 0.74 12.46 4.17
N ASP A 20 1.22 11.69 5.16
CA ASP A 20 2.63 11.38 5.39
C ASP A 20 3.02 10.00 4.84
N TYR A 21 2.11 9.33 4.12
CA TYR A 21 2.38 8.04 3.50
C TYR A 21 3.66 8.03 2.66
N ARG A 22 4.47 6.99 2.87
CA ARG A 22 5.71 6.71 2.15
C ARG A 22 5.79 5.23 1.82
N ASN A 23 6.36 4.88 0.66
CA ASN A 23 6.69 3.51 0.30
C ASN A 23 7.93 3.03 1.07
N THR A 24 7.85 2.95 2.39
CA THR A 24 8.94 2.48 3.25
C THR A 24 9.16 0.97 3.07
N GLN A 25 10.26 0.45 3.64
CA GLN A 25 10.49 -0.99 3.71
C GLN A 25 9.39 -1.73 4.47
N ASN A 26 8.79 -1.09 5.48
CA ASN A 26 7.69 -1.68 6.25
C ASN A 26 6.43 -1.84 5.39
N VAL A 27 6.06 -0.81 4.61
CA VAL A 27 4.95 -0.89 3.64
C VAL A 27 5.23 -1.98 2.60
N ARG A 28 6.46 -2.04 2.09
CA ARG A 28 6.86 -3.09 1.13
C ARG A 28 6.69 -4.48 1.74
N ARG A 29 7.16 -4.69 2.97
CA ARG A 29 7.05 -5.96 3.69
C ARG A 29 5.58 -6.38 3.86
N PHE A 30 4.74 -5.44 4.29
CA PHE A 30 3.30 -5.68 4.41
C PHE A 30 2.68 -6.09 3.07
N LEU A 31 2.90 -5.31 2.01
CA LEU A 31 2.29 -5.57 0.70
C LEU A 31 2.84 -6.85 0.07
N THR A 32 4.12 -7.17 0.21
CA THR A 32 4.66 -8.47 -0.21
C THR A 32 4.02 -9.63 0.57
N GLY A 33 3.70 -9.45 1.85
CA GLY A 33 2.96 -10.46 2.62
C GLY A 33 1.51 -10.65 2.16
N GLN A 34 0.84 -9.60 1.69
CA GLN A 34 -0.55 -9.66 1.19
C GLN A 34 -0.65 -10.12 -0.27
N CYS A 35 0.27 -9.67 -1.11
CA CYS A 35 0.23 -9.78 -2.58
C CYS A 35 1.20 -10.85 -3.12
N GLY A 36 2.09 -11.38 -2.27
CA GLY A 36 3.10 -12.35 -2.66
C GLY A 36 4.45 -11.75 -3.09
N PRO A 37 5.43 -12.61 -3.40
CA PRO A 37 6.82 -12.21 -3.65
C PRO A 37 7.01 -11.32 -4.88
N ASP A 38 6.11 -11.39 -5.86
CA ASP A 38 6.19 -10.61 -7.10
C ASP A 38 5.66 -9.17 -6.94
N PHE A 39 5.30 -8.77 -5.71
CA PHE A 39 4.87 -7.43 -5.39
C PHE A 39 5.93 -6.39 -5.78
N LYS A 40 5.47 -5.37 -6.51
CA LYS A 40 6.27 -4.20 -6.88
C LYS A 40 5.41 -2.95 -6.85
N PHE A 41 5.99 -1.86 -6.39
CA PHE A 41 5.43 -0.53 -6.59
C PHE A 41 5.65 -0.12 -8.05
N ASP A 42 4.68 -0.37 -8.91
CA ASP A 42 4.69 0.15 -10.27
C ASP A 42 4.08 1.55 -10.36
N ARG A 43 4.32 2.20 -11.50
CA ARG A 43 3.90 3.58 -11.74
C ARG A 43 2.39 3.73 -11.71
N GLU A 44 1.65 2.76 -12.23
CA GLU A 44 0.21 2.86 -12.36
C GLU A 44 -0.45 2.70 -10.98
N LEU A 45 0.04 1.79 -10.14
CA LEU A 45 -0.44 1.61 -8.77
C LEU A 45 -0.21 2.89 -7.98
N MET A 46 1.00 3.44 -8.07
CA MET A 46 1.35 4.66 -7.34
C MET A 46 0.58 5.89 -7.83
N ALA A 47 0.25 5.98 -9.12
CA ALA A 47 -0.62 7.03 -9.63
C ALA A 47 -2.03 6.92 -9.04
N TRP A 48 -2.56 5.70 -8.92
CA TRP A 48 -3.88 5.46 -8.33
C TRP A 48 -3.93 5.76 -6.82
N VAL A 49 -2.90 5.34 -6.06
CA VAL A 49 -2.77 5.68 -4.63
C VAL A 49 -2.71 7.19 -4.44
N ARG A 50 -1.89 7.90 -5.24
CA ARG A 50 -1.78 9.38 -5.18
C ARG A 50 -3.05 10.09 -5.64
N GLY A 51 -3.89 9.44 -6.43
CA GLY A 51 -5.22 9.94 -6.79
C GLY A 51 -6.22 9.93 -5.64
N GLY A 52 -5.85 9.42 -4.45
CA GLY A 52 -6.70 9.39 -3.27
C GLY A 52 -7.79 8.32 -3.32
N ALA A 53 -7.70 7.39 -4.27
CA ALA A 53 -8.63 6.27 -4.41
C ALA A 53 -8.44 5.21 -3.32
N ALA A 54 -7.20 5.00 -2.87
CA ALA A 54 -6.90 4.16 -1.72
C ALA A 54 -7.18 4.92 -0.41
N LYS A 55 -7.98 4.33 0.49
CA LYS A 55 -8.25 4.86 1.83
C LYS A 55 -7.38 4.18 2.88
N ASN A 56 -7.07 2.90 2.67
CA ASN A 56 -6.23 2.11 3.57
C ASN A 56 -5.27 1.19 2.79
N MET A 57 -4.38 0.53 3.53
CA MET A 57 -3.43 -0.42 2.97
C MET A 57 -4.07 -1.68 2.38
N GLY A 58 -5.28 -2.05 2.81
CA GLY A 58 -6.08 -3.10 2.19
C GLY A 58 -6.46 -2.75 0.75
N ASP A 59 -6.91 -1.51 0.50
CA ASP A 59 -7.25 -1.03 -0.84
C ASP A 59 -6.04 -1.09 -1.79
N VAL A 60 -4.84 -0.81 -1.28
CA VAL A 60 -3.59 -0.90 -2.07
C VAL A 60 -3.28 -2.35 -2.45
N ALA A 61 -3.44 -3.27 -1.50
CA ALA A 61 -3.22 -4.70 -1.76
C ALA A 61 -4.23 -5.24 -2.79
N ASP A 62 -5.51 -4.90 -2.63
CA ASP A 62 -6.58 -5.37 -3.52
C ASP A 62 -6.42 -4.79 -4.92
N GLU A 63 -6.06 -3.52 -5.04
CA GLU A 63 -5.86 -2.89 -6.34
C GLU A 63 -4.66 -3.51 -7.09
N TRP A 64 -3.58 -3.83 -6.38
CA TRP A 64 -2.44 -4.51 -7.00
C TRP A 64 -2.86 -5.89 -7.55
N THR A 65 -3.61 -6.67 -6.77
CA THR A 65 -4.08 -8.00 -7.18
C THR A 65 -5.04 -7.90 -8.38
N ARG A 66 -6.01 -6.99 -8.31
CA ARG A 66 -6.99 -6.74 -9.38
C ARG A 66 -6.34 -6.39 -10.71
N ARG A 67 -5.23 -5.65 -10.71
CA ARG A 67 -4.49 -5.29 -11.93
C ARG A 67 -3.80 -6.49 -12.58
N ARG A 68 -3.40 -7.48 -11.79
CA ARG A 68 -2.72 -8.69 -12.28
C ARG A 68 -3.67 -9.73 -12.80
N GLU A 69 -4.89 -9.78 -12.28
CA GLU A 69 -5.96 -10.64 -12.83
C GLU A 69 -6.46 -10.17 -14.20
N ARG A 70 -6.09 -8.96 -14.64
CA ARG A 70 -6.51 -8.34 -15.91
C ARG A 70 -5.47 -8.43 -17.02
N GLY A 71 -4.28 -8.95 -16.74
CA GLY A 71 -3.18 -9.14 -17.71
C GLY A 71 -2.85 -10.61 -17.88
#